data_AF-A0A704HCI6-F1
#
_entry.id   AF-A0A704HCI6-F1
#
_cell.length_a   1.000
_cell.length_b   1.000
_cell.length_c   1.000
_cell.angle_alpha   90.00
_cell.angle_beta   90.00
_cell.angle_gamma   90.00
#
_symmetry.space_group_name_H-M   'P 1'
#
loop_
_entity.id
_entity.type
_entity.pdbx_description
1 polymer ?
#
loop_
_entity_poly.entity_id
_entity_poly.type
_entity_poly.pdbx_seq_one_letter_code
_entity_poly.pdbx_strand_id
1 'polypeptide(L)'
;MIPPLNRYVPALSKNELVKTVTNRDIQFTSFNGKDYPLCFLDEKTPLLFQWFERNPARFGKNDIPIINTEKNPYLNNIIKAATIEKERLIGIFV
;
A
#
# COMPACT_ATOMS: atom_id res chain seq x y z
N MET A 1 -15.66 -12.42 16.57
CA MET A 1 -16.36 -12.65 15.29
C MET A 1 -16.34 -11.32 14.54
N ILE A 2 -15.47 -11.17 13.54
CA ILE A 2 -15.26 -9.91 12.82
C ILE A 2 -16.28 -9.89 11.66
N PRO A 3 -17.10 -8.85 11.47
CA PRO A 3 -18.04 -8.82 10.36
C PRO A 3 -17.28 -8.74 9.03
N PRO A 4 -17.81 -9.34 7.94
CA PRO A 4 -17.17 -9.23 6.64
C PRO A 4 -17.17 -7.77 6.19
N LEU A 5 -16.02 -7.30 5.71
CA LEU A 5 -15.88 -6.02 4.99
C LEU A 5 -16.57 -6.13 3.63
N ASN A 6 -17.90 -6.24 3.62
CA ASN A 6 -18.69 -5.97 2.43
C ASN A 6 -18.70 -4.44 2.24
N ARG A 7 -17.61 -3.91 1.69
CA ARG A 7 -17.70 -2.61 1.01
C ARG A 7 -18.62 -2.84 -0.18
N TYR A 8 -19.86 -2.39 -0.05
CA TYR A 8 -20.77 -2.22 -1.16
C TYR A 8 -20.09 -1.21 -2.10
N VAL A 9 -19.36 -1.70 -3.09
CA VAL A 9 -18.99 -0.89 -4.25
C VAL A 9 -20.27 -0.91 -5.10
N PRO A 10 -20.97 0.22 -5.26
CA PRO A 10 -22.08 0.26 -6.21
C PRO A 10 -21.54 -0.26 -7.53
N ALA A 11 -22.33 -1.05 -8.26
CA ALA A 11 -22.02 -1.35 -9.65
C ALA A 11 -21.97 -0.02 -10.39
N LEU A 12 -20.79 0.60 -10.44
CA LEU A 12 -20.54 1.82 -11.17
C LEU A 12 -20.93 1.48 -12.59
N SER A 13 -21.97 2.14 -13.09
CA SER A 13 -22.37 1.98 -14.48
C SER A 13 -21.14 2.23 -15.35
N LYS A 14 -21.04 1.56 -16.51
CA LYS A 14 -19.93 1.70 -17.46
C LYS A 14 -19.53 3.17 -17.74
N ASN A 15 -20.42 4.13 -17.47
CA ASN A 15 -20.24 5.55 -17.70
C ASN A 15 -19.66 6.34 -16.50
N GLU A 16 -19.69 5.82 -15.27
CA GLU A 16 -19.14 6.52 -14.09
C GLU A 16 -17.67 6.16 -13.78
N LEU A 17 -17.19 4.99 -14.23
CA LEU A 17 -15.77 4.63 -14.13
C LEU A 17 -14.85 5.47 -15.04
N VAL A 18 -15.44 6.25 -15.96
CA VAL A 18 -14.74 6.93 -17.06
C VAL A 18 -14.24 8.33 -16.68
N LYS A 19 -14.55 8.84 -15.48
CA LYS A 19 -14.18 10.24 -15.11
C LYS A 19 -12.82 10.43 -14.46
N THR A 20 -12.01 9.38 -14.29
CA THR A 20 -10.63 9.47 -13.79
C THR A 20 -9.63 8.68 -14.62
N VAL A 21 -9.92 8.44 -15.89
CA VAL A 21 -8.99 7.76 -16.80
C VAL A 21 -8.33 8.80 -17.70
N THR A 22 -7.08 9.10 -17.40
CA THR A 22 -6.13 9.62 -18.39
C THR A 22 -6.13 8.68 -19.59
N ASN A 23 -6.39 9.21 -20.79
CA ASN A 23 -6.36 8.64 -22.15
C ASN A 23 -5.57 7.31 -22.34
N ARG A 24 -6.00 6.22 -21.70
CA ARG A 24 -5.41 4.89 -21.72
C ARG A 24 -6.54 3.89 -21.87
N ASP A 25 -6.35 2.92 -22.77
CA ASP A 25 -7.33 1.85 -22.97
C ASP A 25 -7.55 1.08 -21.66
N ILE A 26 -8.81 0.96 -21.25
CA ILE A 26 -9.19 0.22 -20.05
C ILE A 26 -8.93 -1.26 -20.32
N GLN A 27 -7.97 -1.83 -19.61
CA GLN A 27 -7.66 -3.25 -19.67
C GLN A 27 -8.54 -4.03 -18.70
N PHE A 28 -8.86 -5.28 -19.04
CA PHE A 28 -9.70 -6.17 -18.23
C PHE A 28 -8.96 -7.49 -17.95
N THR A 29 -9.32 -8.12 -16.84
CA THR A 29 -8.95 -9.50 -16.51
C THR A 29 -10.19 -10.29 -16.09
N SER A 30 -10.17 -11.61 -16.24
CA SER A 30 -11.34 -12.46 -15.99
C SER A 30 -11.09 -13.42 -14.83
N PHE A 31 -12.06 -13.53 -13.93
CA PHE A 31 -12.06 -14.54 -12.87
C PHE A 31 -13.49 -15.04 -12.63
N ASN A 32 -13.65 -16.38 -12.62
CA ASN A 32 -14.95 -17.05 -12.45
C ASN A 32 -16.04 -16.56 -13.42
N GLY A 33 -15.69 -16.45 -14.71
CA GLY A 33 -16.62 -16.03 -15.77
C GLY A 33 -17.08 -14.56 -15.68
N LYS A 34 -16.41 -13.74 -14.87
CA LYS A 34 -16.67 -12.29 -14.76
C LYS A 34 -15.42 -11.50 -15.11
N ASP A 35 -15.61 -10.40 -15.83
CA ASP A 35 -14.56 -9.46 -16.19
C ASP A 35 -14.47 -8.32 -15.17
N TYR A 36 -13.24 -7.97 -14.81
CA TYR A 36 -12.91 -6.90 -13.88
C TYR A 36 -11.95 -5.91 -14.56
N PRO A 37 -12.23 -4.59 -14.51
CA PRO A 37 -11.30 -3.60 -15.03
C PRO A 37 -10.03 -3.58 -14.17
N LEU A 38 -8.87 -3.45 -14.81
CA LEU A 38 -7.61 -3.18 -14.12
C LEU A 38 -7.58 -1.71 -13.71
N CYS A 39 -7.82 -1.45 -12.43
CA CYS A 39 -7.76 -0.11 -11.86
C CYS A 39 -6.31 0.38 -11.79
N PHE A 40 -6.05 1.59 -12.30
CA PHE A 40 -4.75 2.23 -12.17
C PHE A 40 -4.55 2.80 -10.76
N LEU A 41 -3.44 2.42 -10.12
CA LEU A 41 -2.90 3.12 -8.97
C LEU A 41 -1.74 3.97 -9.46
N ASP A 42 -1.88 5.28 -9.32
CA ASP A 42 -0.87 6.22 -9.78
C ASP A 42 0.42 6.15 -8.95
N GLU A 43 1.47 6.76 -9.48
CA GLU A 43 2.76 6.87 -8.77
C GLU A 43 2.69 7.68 -7.47
N LYS A 44 1.61 8.42 -7.21
CA LYS A 44 1.43 9.24 -6.00
C LYS A 44 0.74 8.51 -4.86
N THR A 45 0.04 7.41 -5.14
CA THR A 45 -0.57 6.53 -4.13
C THR A 45 0.47 6.17 -3.07
N PRO A 46 0.31 6.40 -1.76
CA PRO A 46 1.40 6.23 -0.79
C PRO A 46 1.87 4.78 -0.63
N LEU A 47 3.13 4.57 -0.22
CA LEU A 47 3.57 3.30 0.37
C LEU A 47 3.33 3.34 1.87
N LEU A 48 2.95 2.20 2.45
CA LEU A 48 2.73 2.06 3.89
C LEU A 48 3.46 0.82 4.41
N PHE A 49 4.37 1.03 5.36
CA PHE A 49 4.99 -0.02 6.16
C PHE A 49 4.34 -0.05 7.55
N GLN A 50 4.43 -1.18 8.24
CA GLN A 50 3.93 -1.32 9.62
C GLN A 50 4.99 -1.95 10.52
N TRP A 51 5.16 -1.38 11.72
CA TRP A 51 6.03 -1.94 12.74
C TRP A 51 5.48 -1.74 14.15
N PHE A 52 4.77 -2.74 14.67
CA PHE A 52 4.28 -2.73 16.05
C PHE A 52 5.30 -3.43 16.96
N GLU A 53 5.95 -2.65 17.81
CA GLU A 53 6.96 -3.16 18.72
C GLU A 53 6.34 -3.57 20.06
N ARG A 54 6.53 -4.85 20.43
CA ARG A 54 6.07 -5.37 21.71
C ARG A 54 6.96 -4.95 22.88
N ASN A 55 8.27 -4.84 22.65
CA ASN A 55 9.26 -4.53 23.67
C ASN A 55 10.20 -3.39 23.21
N PRO A 56 9.78 -2.12 23.31
CA PRO A 56 10.59 -0.98 22.85
C PRO A 56 11.87 -0.81 23.67
N ALA A 57 11.95 -1.35 24.89
CA ALA A 57 13.13 -1.27 25.74
C ALA A 57 14.35 -2.05 25.20
N ARG A 58 14.17 -2.89 24.18
CA ARG A 58 15.29 -3.59 23.52
C ARG A 58 16.13 -2.70 22.61
N PHE A 59 15.64 -1.49 22.30
CA PHE A 59 16.37 -0.49 21.53
C PHE A 59 17.10 0.46 22.47
N GLY A 60 18.21 1.06 22.01
CA GLY A 60 18.88 2.12 22.74
C GLY A 60 17.95 3.32 22.94
N LYS A 61 18.21 4.12 23.98
CA LYS A 61 17.36 5.26 24.38
C LYS A 61 17.06 6.24 23.24
N ASN A 62 17.98 6.37 22.28
CA ASN A 62 17.88 7.30 21.15
C ASN A 62 17.77 6.58 19.79
N ASP A 63 17.59 5.25 19.79
CA ASP A 63 17.46 4.47 18.57
C ASP A 63 16.04 4.56 18.02
N ILE A 64 15.91 4.45 16.70
CA ILE A 64 14.60 4.27 16.06
C ILE A 64 14.10 2.85 16.42
N PRO A 65 12.91 2.70 17.03
CA PRO A 65 12.45 1.41 17.56
C PRO A 65 11.86 0.50 16.47
N ILE A 66 12.57 0.35 15.35
CA ILE A 66 12.27 -0.53 14.23
C ILE A 66 13.46 -1.46 14.04
N ILE A 67 13.22 -2.78 13.92
CA ILE A 67 14.31 -3.75 13.82
C ILE A 67 15.22 -3.46 12.61
N ASN A 68 16.53 -3.54 12.83
CA ASN A 68 17.51 -3.25 11.80
C ASN A 68 18.81 -4.07 11.95
N THR A 69 18.67 -5.38 12.20
CA THR A 69 19.81 -6.29 12.28
C THR A 69 20.23 -6.77 10.89
N GLU A 70 21.39 -7.43 10.74
CA GLU A 70 21.82 -8.01 9.46
C GLU A 70 20.77 -8.98 8.88
N LYS A 71 20.15 -9.79 9.75
CA LYS A 71 19.10 -10.74 9.36
C LYS A 71 17.78 -10.06 9.04
N ASN A 72 17.44 -8.98 9.75
CA ASN A 72 16.19 -8.25 9.58
C ASN A 72 16.45 -6.74 9.45
N PRO A 73 16.95 -6.27 8.29
CA PRO A 73 17.33 -4.88 8.08
C PRO A 73 16.11 -4.03 7.68
N TYR A 74 15.03 -4.06 8.47
CA TYR A 74 13.73 -3.51 8.05
C TYR A 74 13.76 -1.99 7.97
N LEU A 75 14.34 -1.31 8.97
CA LEU A 75 14.53 0.14 8.90
C LEU A 75 15.35 0.54 7.66
N ASN A 76 16.44 -0.16 7.37
CA ASN A 76 17.25 0.09 6.18
C ASN A 76 16.46 -0.13 4.88
N ASN A 77 15.59 -1.15 4.83
CA ASN A 77 14.75 -1.41 3.66
C ASN A 77 13.69 -0.31 3.46
N ILE A 78 13.11 0.21 4.55
CA ILE A 78 12.18 1.34 4.49
C ILE A 78 12.88 2.60 3.98
N ILE A 79 14.08 2.90 4.49
CA ILE A 79 14.91 4.03 4.02
C ILE A 79 15.27 3.87 2.55
N LYS A 80 15.63 2.65 2.10
CA LYS A 80 15.90 2.36 0.69
C LYS A 80 14.67 2.59 -0.18
N ALA A 81 13.49 2.11 0.25
CA ALA A 81 12.23 2.36 -0.46
C ALA A 81 11.95 3.86 -0.57
N ALA A 82 12.08 4.61 0.51
CA ALA A 82 11.90 6.07 0.50
C ALA A 82 12.95 6.80 -0.37
N THR A 83 14.17 6.26 -0.47
CA THR A 83 15.22 6.81 -1.33
C THR A 83 14.97 6.52 -2.81
N ILE A 84 14.33 5.40 -3.15
CA ILE A 84 13.94 5.07 -4.53
C ILE A 84 12.71 5.89 -4.93
N GLU A 85 11.68 5.89 -4.08
CA GLU A 85 10.38 6.50 -4.30
C GLU A 85 10.33 7.95 -3.75
N LYS A 86 11.30 8.77 -4.14
CA LYS A 86 11.55 10.11 -3.52
C LYS A 86 10.37 11.08 -3.62
N GLU A 87 9.51 10.90 -4.61
CA GLU A 87 8.36 11.78 -4.86
C GLU A 87 7.03 11.20 -4.37
N ARG A 88 7.09 10.08 -3.64
CA ARG A 88 5.94 9.34 -3.14
C ARG A 88 5.90 9.42 -1.62
N LEU A 89 4.71 9.56 -1.05
CA LEU A 89 4.56 9.56 0.40
C LEU A 89 4.84 8.15 0.95
N ILE A 90 5.72 8.07 1.95
CA ILE A 90 6.06 6.83 2.65
C ILE A 90 5.56 6.93 4.10
N GLY A 91 4.48 6.20 4.39
CA GLY A 91 3.97 6.03 5.73
C GLY A 91 4.68 4.89 6.46
N ILE A 92 4.96 5.08 7.74
CA ILE A 92 5.35 4.01 8.66
C ILE A 92 4.34 4.04 9.81
N PHE A 93 3.47 3.02 9.87
CA PHE A 93 2.50 2.87 10.93
C PHE A 93 3.12 2.07 12.09
N VAL A 94 3.41 2.77 13.19
CA VAL A 94 4.09 2.23 14.38
C VAL A 94 3.15 2.06 15.55
#